data_AF-A0A8B2HTL9-F1
#
_entry.id   AF-A0A8B2HTL9-F1
#
_cell.length_a   1.000
_cell.length_b   1.000
_cell.length_c   1.000
_cell.angle_alpha   90.00
_cell.angle_beta   90.00
_cell.angle_gamma   90.00
#
_symmetry.space_group_name_H-M   'P 1'
#
loop_
_entity.id
_entity.type
_entity.pdbx_description
1 polymer ?
#
loop_
_entity_poly.entity_id
_entity_poly.type
_entity_poly.pdbx_seq_one_letter_code
_entity_poly.pdbx_strand_id
1 'polypeptide(L)' 'MDQEIEHRWCKYCMTKTKQILVFLPEMATYKRRRQYKCTVCGKKSWLQGRRPSAESVY' A
#
# COMPACT_ATOMS: atom_id res chain seq x y z
N MET A 1 13.61 14.60 7.88
CA MET A 1 12.35 13.92 8.24
C MET A 1 11.74 13.43 6.94
N ASP A 2 12.41 12.44 6.36
CA ASP A 2 12.16 11.98 5.00
C ASP A 2 10.91 11.13 5.00
N GLN A 3 9.80 11.72 4.56
CA GLN A 3 8.59 10.96 4.31
C GLN A 3 8.89 9.98 3.18
N GLU A 4 8.92 8.68 3.48
CA GLU A 4 9.09 7.65 2.48
C GLU A 4 7.89 7.67 1.53
N ILE A 5 8.13 8.11 0.29
CA ILE A 5 7.13 8.16 -0.78
C ILE A 5 7.34 6.95 -1.68
N GLU A 6 6.38 6.03 -1.67
CA GLU A 6 6.36 4.88 -2.57
C GLU A 6 5.42 5.12 -3.76
N HIS A 7 5.81 4.70 -4.95
CA HIS A 7 4.94 4.66 -6.12
C HIS A 7 4.13 3.37 -6.13
N ARG A 8 2.83 3.43 -5.79
CA ARG A 8 1.95 2.25 -5.72
C ARG A 8 0.61 2.48 -6.38
N TRP A 9 -0.02 1.37 -6.76
CA TRP A 9 -1.40 1.37 -7.22
C TRP A 9 -2.34 1.75 -6.07
N CYS A 10 -3.13 2.79 -6.27
CA CYS A 10 -4.20 3.13 -5.33
C CYS A 10 -5.45 2.32 -5.68
N LYS A 11 -6.03 1.62 -4.70
CA LYS A 11 -7.32 0.92 -4.87
C LYS A 11 -8.45 1.86 -5.33
N TYR A 12 -8.40 3.12 -4.90
CA TYR A 12 -9.46 4.10 -5.17
C TYR A 12 -9.24 4.90 -6.46
N CYS A 13 -8.00 5.29 -6.76
CA CYS A 13 -7.71 6.01 -8.01
C CYS A 13 -7.59 5.05 -9.20
N MET A 14 -7.41 3.75 -8.96
CA MET A 14 -7.08 2.75 -9.97
C MET A 14 -5.93 3.19 -10.89
N THR A 15 -4.94 3.89 -10.32
CA THR A 15 -3.75 4.38 -11.02
C THR A 15 -2.52 4.26 -10.12
N LYS A 16 -1.33 4.31 -10.71
CA LYS A 16 -0.06 4.40 -9.97
C LYS A 16 0.08 5.83 -9.44
N THR A 17 0.01 5.97 -8.12
CA THR A 17 0.07 7.25 -7.41
C THR A 17 1.25 7.27 -6.45
N LYS A 18 1.73 8.47 -6.11
CA LYS A 18 2.63 8.67 -4.97
C LYS A 18 1.86 8.41 -3.68
N GLN A 19 2.35 7.50 -2.85
CA GLN A 19 1.75 7.15 -1.57
C GLN A 19 2.75 7.43 -0.45
N ILE A 20 2.30 8.18 0.55
CA ILE A 20 3.10 8.52 1.73
C ILE A 20 2.95 7.39 2.74
N LEU A 21 4.06 6.92 3.28
CA LEU A 21 4.05 5.94 4.36
C LEU A 21 3.64 6.62 5.68
N VAL A 22 2.50 6.22 6.23
CA VAL A 22 1.94 6.79 7.47
C VAL A 22 2.30 5.94 8.68
N PHE A 23 2.44 4.64 8.47
CA PHE A 23 2.73 3.71 9.55
C PHE A 23 3.71 2.63 9.08
N LEU A 24 4.88 2.60 9.73
CA LEU A 24 5.89 1.56 9.58
C LEU A 24 5.93 0.75 10.89
N PRO A 25 5.47 -0.50 10.89
CA PRO A 25 5.71 -1.37 12.04
C PRO A 25 7.18 -1.83 12.05
N GLU A 26 7.76 -1.94 13.24
CA GLU A 26 9.11 -2.49 13.46
C GLU A 26 9.24 -3.91 12.91
N MET A 27 8.19 -4.73 13.05
CA MET A 27 8.06 -6.03 12.42
C MET A 27 6.76 -6.13 11.63
N ALA A 28 6.88 -6.35 10.32
CA ALA A 28 5.74 -6.54 9.43
C ALA A 28 5.14 -7.94 9.61
N THR A 29 4.01 -8.04 10.30
CA THR A 29 3.24 -9.28 10.43
C THR A 29 1.92 -9.18 9.68
N TYR A 30 1.20 -10.29 9.54
CA TYR A 30 -0.15 -10.28 8.92
C TYR A 30 -1.08 -9.24 9.56
N LYS A 31 -1.00 -9.05 10.89
CA LYS A 31 -1.80 -8.09 11.66
C LYS A 31 -1.18 -6.68 11.72
N ARG A 32 0.16 -6.58 11.70
CA ARG A 32 0.89 -5.30 11.74
C ARG A 32 1.47 -5.01 10.36
N ARG A 33 0.66 -4.41 9.48
CA ARG A 33 1.05 -4.06 8.11
C ARG A 33 1.40 -2.59 7.98
N ARG A 34 2.13 -2.24 6.92
CA ARG A 34 2.38 -0.85 6.56
C ARG A 34 1.08 -0.16 6.14
N GLN A 35 0.91 1.09 6.55
CA GLN A 35 -0.21 1.93 6.12
C GLN A 35 0.28 3.05 5.22
N TYR A 36 -0.42 3.23 4.11
CA TYR A 36 -0.10 4.22 3.09
C TYR A 36 -1.24 5.22 2.95
N LYS A 37 -0.92 6.48 2.65
CA LYS A 37 -1.87 7.54 2.31
C LYS A 37 -1.61 8.00 0.88
N CYS A 38 -2.62 7.90 0.02
CA CYS A 38 -2.52 8.40 -1.35
C CYS A 38 -2.49 9.93 -1.36
N THR A 39 -1.59 10.54 -2.12
CA THR A 39 -1.52 12.01 -2.27
C THR A 39 -2.63 12.57 -3.14
N VAL A 40 -3.22 11.76 -4.03
CA VAL A 40 -4.24 12.20 -5.00
C VAL A 40 -5.64 12.17 -4.40
N CYS A 41 -6.05 11.05 -3.77
CA CYS A 41 -7.38 10.91 -3.18
C CYS A 41 -7.41 11.10 -1.66
N GLY A 42 -6.27 11.24 -1.00
CA GLY A 42 -6.16 11.41 0.45
C GLY A 42 -6.53 10.17 1.28
N LYS A 43 -7.05 9.11 0.66
CA LYS A 43 -7.48 7.89 1.35
C LYS A 43 -6.29 7.09 1.85
N LYS A 44 -6.47 6.49 3.04
CA LYS A 44 -5.51 5.58 3.64
C LYS A 44 -5.83 4.14 3.23
N SER A 45 -4.79 3.35 2.95
CA SER A 45 -4.91 1.94 2.65
C SER A 45 -3.79 1.16 3.31
N TRP A 46 -4.14 0.00 3.86
CA TRP A 46 -3.15 -0.97 4.32
C TRP A 46 -2.50 -1.67 3.14
N LEU A 47 -1.23 -2.05 3.33
CA LEU A 47 -0.52 -2.93 2.43
C LEU A 47 -1.37 -4.19 2.16
N GLN A 48 -1.86 -4.30 0.93
CA GLN A 48 -2.53 -5.51 0.51
C GLN A 48 -1.47 -6.61 0.41
N GLY A 49 -1.83 -7.83 0.81
CA GLY A 49 -0.97 -8.98 0.53
C GLY A 49 -0.73 -9.08 -0.98
N ARG A 50 0.38 -9.70 -1.40
CA ARG A 50 0.58 -10.01 -2.82
C ARG A 50 -0.67 -10.77 -3.27
N ARG A 51 -1.39 -10.27 -4.27
CA ARG A 51 -2.41 -11.07 -4.94
C ARG A 51 -1.67 -12.32 -5.42
N PRO A 52 -2.12 -13.54 -5.11
CA PRO A 52 -1.72 -14.67 -5.93
C PRO A 52 -2.09 -14.28 -7.35
N SER A 53 -1.11 -14.21 -8.26
CA SER A 53 -1.43 -14.16 -9.69
C SER A 53 -2.23 -15.44 -9.92
N ALA A 54 -3.52 -15.30 -10.15
CA ALA A 54 -4.40 -16.42 -10.38
C ALA A 54 -4.10 -16.97 -11.78
N GLU A 55 -2.99 -17.70 -11.90
CA GLU A 55 -2.61 -18.49 -13.07
C GLU A 55 -2.56 -19.99 -12.76
N SER A 56 -2.78 -20.40 -11.51
CA SER A 56 -2.77 -21.81 -11.09
C SER A 56 -4.13 -22.34 -10.61
N VAL A 57 -5.22 -21.63 -10.90
CA VAL A 57 -6.60 -22.08 -10.58
C VAL A 57 -7.37 -22.29 -11.89
N TYR A 58 -6.80 -23.09 -12.79
CA TYR A 58 -7.51 -23.73 -13.90
C TYR A 58 -6.76 -24.99 -14.32
#